data_AF-A0A2S9AIR4-F1
#
_entry.id   AF-A0A2S9AIR4-F1
#
_cell.length_a   1.000
_cell.length_b   1.000
_cell.length_c   1.000
_cell.angle_alpha   90.00
_cell.angle_beta   90.00
_cell.angle_gamma   90.00
#
_symmetry.space_group_name_H-M   'P 1'
#
loop_
_entity.id
_entity.type
_entity.pdbx_description
1 polymer ?
#
loop_
_entity_poly.entity_id
_entity_poly.type
_entity_poly.pdbx_seq_one_letter_code
_entity_poly.pdbx_strand_id
1 'polypeptide(L)'
;MTTPTSPDDAAPADGPSHVDDAMLMHPALAADWALWSGVVSHAALARLRRLDERFPELTTAVLSTADGQHIASVGVDDETGERLAAMNGSLFGVARAEAEIISGGTEPSLSAVVSVSIGQSQLSLLSFLLAPYGQLLLSVSASGVQLGTVIVQARSAAYELITALGLAGAPA
;
A
#
# COMPACT_ATOMS: atom_id res chain seq x y z
N MET A 1 -26.99 43.21 39.01
CA MET A 1 -27.84 42.86 37.87
C MET A 1 -26.99 43.01 36.63
N THR A 2 -26.31 41.94 36.23
CA THR A 2 -25.47 41.87 35.02
C THR A 2 -25.55 40.42 34.52
N THR A 3 -26.15 40.26 33.34
CA THR A 3 -26.31 39.02 32.60
C THR A 3 -24.99 38.56 31.97
N PRO A 4 -24.74 37.25 31.80
CA PRO A 4 -23.63 36.74 31.01
C PRO A 4 -24.05 36.58 29.54
N THR A 5 -23.16 36.88 28.61
CA THR A 5 -23.33 36.55 27.18
C THR A 5 -22.11 35.77 26.71
N SER A 6 -22.39 34.68 25.99
CA SER A 6 -21.54 33.54 25.60
C SER A 6 -20.14 33.82 25.04
N PRO A 7 -19.19 32.86 25.18
CA PRO A 7 -18.03 32.75 24.31
C PRO A 7 -18.42 31.92 23.08
N ASP A 8 -18.67 32.59 21.96
CA ASP A 8 -18.79 31.95 20.65
C ASP A 8 -17.78 32.64 19.73
N ASP A 9 -16.53 32.19 19.80
CA ASP A 9 -15.54 32.38 18.73
C ASP A 9 -14.37 31.41 18.97
N ALA A 10 -14.67 30.12 18.88
CA ALA A 10 -13.66 29.11 18.60
C ALA A 10 -13.64 28.92 17.08
N ALA A 11 -12.73 29.62 16.41
CA ALA A 11 -12.42 29.39 15.00
C ALA A 11 -12.08 27.91 14.76
N PRO A 12 -12.48 27.32 13.61
CA PRO A 12 -12.36 25.89 13.38
C PRO A 12 -10.89 25.50 13.30
N ALA A 13 -10.56 24.36 13.92
CA ALA A 13 -9.28 23.72 13.73
C ALA A 13 -9.08 23.41 12.24
N ASP A 14 -8.02 23.95 11.64
CA ASP A 14 -7.52 23.50 10.35
C ASP A 14 -7.29 21.98 10.42
N GLY A 15 -8.16 21.25 9.73
CA GLY A 15 -8.22 19.79 9.74
C GLY A 15 -7.14 19.10 8.89
N PRO A 16 -7.14 17.75 8.86
CA PRO A 16 -6.09 16.92 8.26
C PRO A 16 -6.16 16.82 6.72
N SER A 17 -6.37 17.93 6.00
CA SER A 17 -6.64 17.90 4.55
C SER A 17 -5.45 17.47 3.68
N HIS A 18 -4.21 17.75 4.09
CA HIS A 18 -3.04 17.50 3.24
C HIS A 18 -2.58 16.03 3.20
N VAL A 19 -2.91 15.23 4.22
CA VAL A 19 -2.47 13.83 4.28
C VAL A 19 -3.43 12.94 3.48
N ASP A 20 -4.74 13.18 3.60
CA ASP A 20 -5.76 12.46 2.83
C ASP A 20 -5.57 12.65 1.32
N ASP A 21 -5.22 13.86 0.86
CA ASP A 21 -4.93 14.14 -0.55
C ASP A 21 -3.71 13.37 -1.07
N ALA A 22 -2.70 13.11 -0.23
CA ALA A 22 -1.50 12.34 -0.61
C ALA A 22 -1.75 10.83 -0.70
N MET A 23 -2.78 10.32 -0.01
CA MET A 23 -3.19 8.92 -0.07
C MET A 23 -3.90 8.57 -1.37
N LEU A 24 -4.53 9.56 -2.01
CA LEU A 24 -5.27 9.38 -3.24
C LEU A 24 -4.34 9.41 -4.45
N MET A 25 -4.67 8.58 -5.45
CA MET A 25 -4.03 8.65 -6.75
C MET A 25 -4.37 10.00 -7.41
N HIS A 26 -3.41 10.59 -8.11
CA HIS A 26 -3.63 11.84 -8.83
C HIS A 26 -4.79 11.70 -9.84
N PRO A 27 -5.77 12.63 -9.89
CA PRO A 27 -7.01 12.46 -10.67
C PRO A 27 -6.80 12.17 -12.16
N ALA A 28 -5.78 12.78 -12.78
CA ALA A 28 -5.46 12.54 -14.18
C ALA A 28 -4.99 11.10 -14.45
N LEU A 29 -4.31 10.46 -13.50
CA LEU A 29 -3.91 9.05 -13.62
C LEU A 29 -5.09 8.13 -13.38
N ALA A 30 -5.94 8.47 -12.40
CA ALA A 30 -7.15 7.71 -12.10
C ALA A 30 -8.10 7.68 -13.31
N ALA A 31 -8.24 8.79 -14.04
CA ALA A 31 -9.09 8.88 -15.23
C ALA A 31 -8.64 7.94 -16.36
N ASP A 32 -7.33 7.76 -16.54
CA ASP A 32 -6.73 6.96 -17.61
C ASP A 32 -5.99 5.73 -17.07
N TRP A 33 -6.43 5.16 -15.95
CA TRP A 33 -5.70 4.10 -15.25
C TRP A 33 -5.41 2.88 -16.11
N ALA A 34 -6.32 2.49 -17.00
CA ALA A 34 -6.11 1.37 -17.93
C ALA A 34 -4.87 1.56 -18.84
N LEU A 35 -4.53 2.81 -19.16
CA LEU A 35 -3.35 3.15 -19.96
C LEU A 35 -2.08 3.23 -19.09
N TRP A 36 -2.19 3.86 -17.92
CA TRP A 36 -1.06 4.06 -17.01
C TRP A 36 -0.62 2.79 -16.30
N SER A 37 -1.57 1.93 -15.93
CA SER A 37 -1.32 0.62 -15.33
C SER A 37 -0.31 -0.16 -16.16
N GLY A 38 -0.49 -0.29 -17.48
CA GLY A 38 0.46 -1.03 -18.34
C GLY A 38 1.92 -0.55 -18.25
N VAL A 39 2.17 0.76 -18.16
CA VAL A 39 3.52 1.33 -18.02
C VAL A 39 4.09 1.03 -16.63
N VAL A 40 3.29 1.22 -15.60
CA VAL A 40 3.67 0.98 -14.19
C VAL A 40 3.90 -0.51 -13.95
N SER A 41 3.05 -1.37 -14.51
CA SER A 41 3.11 -2.83 -14.45
C SER A 41 4.44 -3.34 -14.96
N HIS A 42 4.95 -2.80 -16.07
CA HIS A 42 6.23 -3.26 -16.63
C HIS A 42 7.41 -2.97 -15.68
N ALA A 43 7.49 -1.75 -15.15
CA ALA A 43 8.53 -1.35 -14.22
C ALA A 43 8.44 -2.12 -12.89
N ALA A 44 7.22 -2.32 -12.37
CA ALA A 44 6.96 -3.07 -11.16
C ALA A 44 7.31 -4.56 -11.33
N LEU A 45 6.87 -5.18 -12.42
CA LEU A 45 7.09 -6.61 -12.70
C LEU A 45 8.59 -6.94 -12.77
N ALA A 46 9.40 -6.04 -13.32
CA ALA A 46 10.85 -6.22 -13.33
C ALA A 46 11.46 -6.30 -11.92
N ARG A 47 10.88 -5.64 -10.91
CA ARG A 47 11.32 -5.72 -9.51
C ARG A 47 10.75 -6.93 -8.79
N LEU A 48 9.49 -7.27 -9.06
CA LEU A 48 8.88 -8.49 -8.51
C LEU A 48 9.59 -9.76 -9.01
N ARG A 49 10.03 -9.80 -10.27
CA ARG A 49 10.84 -10.91 -10.80
C ARG A 49 12.21 -11.04 -10.11
N ARG A 50 12.86 -9.93 -9.79
CA ARG A 50 14.11 -9.98 -9.01
C ARG A 50 13.88 -10.49 -7.59
N LEU A 51 12.73 -10.16 -6.99
CA LEU A 51 12.33 -10.72 -5.70
C LEU A 51 12.16 -12.24 -5.79
N ASP A 52 11.46 -12.73 -6.82
CA ASP A 52 11.27 -14.16 -7.09
C ASP A 52 12.62 -14.89 -7.30
N GLU A 53 13.53 -14.32 -8.08
CA GLU A 53 14.87 -14.88 -8.33
C GLU A 53 15.73 -14.97 -7.06
N ARG A 54 15.60 -14.03 -6.12
CA ARG A 54 16.44 -13.96 -4.91
C ARG A 54 15.80 -14.58 -3.67
N PHE A 55 14.53 -14.94 -3.74
CA PHE A 55 13.78 -15.49 -2.61
C PHE A 55 13.05 -16.78 -3.02
N PRO A 56 13.76 -17.93 -3.04
CA PRO A 56 13.23 -19.20 -3.57
C PRO A 56 11.98 -19.73 -2.86
N GLU A 57 11.76 -19.34 -1.59
CA GLU A 57 10.58 -19.73 -0.82
C GLU A 57 9.35 -18.84 -1.09
N LEU A 58 9.50 -17.81 -1.94
CA LEU A 58 8.41 -16.96 -2.39
C LEU A 58 7.34 -17.81 -3.07
N THR A 59 6.10 -17.65 -2.62
CA THR A 59 4.94 -18.25 -3.27
C THR A 59 4.25 -17.24 -4.17
N THR A 60 4.05 -16.01 -3.69
CA THR A 60 3.45 -14.93 -4.49
C THR A 60 4.01 -13.58 -4.07
N ALA A 61 4.11 -12.64 -5.01
CA ALA A 61 4.18 -11.22 -4.70
C ALA A 61 3.21 -10.43 -5.58
N VAL A 62 2.49 -9.50 -4.97
CA VAL A 62 1.44 -8.71 -5.63
C VAL A 62 1.60 -7.25 -5.24
N LEU A 63 1.75 -6.38 -6.24
CA LEU A 63 1.66 -4.94 -6.11
C LEU A 63 0.28 -4.47 -6.56
N SER A 64 -0.37 -3.66 -5.72
CA SER A 64 -1.68 -3.07 -6.01
C SER A 64 -1.78 -1.67 -5.43
N THR A 65 -2.81 -0.94 -5.80
CA THR A 65 -3.28 0.23 -5.06
C THR A 65 -4.00 -0.19 -3.77
N ALA A 66 -4.22 0.75 -2.86
CA ALA A 66 -4.92 0.50 -1.60
C ALA A 66 -6.42 0.19 -1.75
N ASP A 67 -7.05 0.64 -2.82
CA ASP A 67 -8.44 0.31 -3.19
C ASP A 67 -8.55 -1.03 -3.96
N GLY A 68 -7.44 -1.73 -4.16
CA GLY A 68 -7.43 -3.10 -4.67
C GLY A 68 -7.25 -3.24 -6.18
N GLN A 69 -6.87 -2.18 -6.89
CA GLN A 69 -6.54 -2.25 -8.31
C GLN A 69 -5.17 -2.91 -8.49
N HIS A 70 -5.12 -3.99 -9.25
CA HIS A 70 -3.89 -4.73 -9.51
C HIS A 70 -2.94 -3.94 -10.42
N ILE A 71 -1.65 -4.04 -10.12
CA ILE A 71 -0.57 -3.43 -10.91
C ILE A 71 0.33 -4.52 -11.48
N ALA A 72 0.84 -5.42 -10.64
CA ALA A 72 1.72 -6.50 -11.10
C ALA A 72 1.77 -7.64 -10.08
N SER A 73 2.00 -8.85 -10.57
CA SER A 73 2.21 -10.02 -9.71
C SER A 73 3.22 -11.02 -10.28
N VAL A 74 3.80 -11.83 -9.39
CA VAL A 74 4.61 -13.01 -9.70
C VAL A 74 4.18 -14.18 -8.82
N GLY A 75 4.42 -15.40 -9.29
CA GLY A 75 4.00 -16.64 -8.61
C GLY A 75 2.53 -17.02 -8.80
N VAL A 76 1.75 -16.19 -9.52
CA VAL A 76 0.34 -16.41 -9.86
C VAL A 76 0.04 -15.92 -11.28
N ASP A 77 -1.04 -16.41 -11.85
CA ASP A 77 -1.63 -15.84 -13.06
C ASP A 77 -2.31 -14.49 -12.78
N ASP A 78 -2.72 -13.81 -13.84
CA ASP A 78 -3.27 -12.45 -13.80
C ASP A 78 -4.60 -12.40 -13.03
N GLU A 79 -5.53 -13.32 -13.34
CA GLU A 79 -6.84 -13.44 -12.67
C GLU A 79 -6.69 -13.64 -11.15
N THR A 80 -5.79 -14.52 -10.74
CA THR A 80 -5.51 -14.73 -9.31
C THR A 80 -4.83 -13.52 -8.70
N GLY A 81 -3.93 -12.85 -9.45
CA GLY A 81 -3.30 -11.60 -9.05
C GLY A 81 -4.30 -10.49 -8.77
N GLU A 82 -5.27 -10.28 -9.65
CA GLU A 82 -6.37 -9.31 -9.49
C GLU A 82 -7.19 -9.61 -8.24
N ARG A 83 -7.56 -10.87 -8.04
CA ARG A 83 -8.31 -11.29 -6.85
C ARG A 83 -7.53 -11.08 -5.57
N LEU A 84 -6.23 -11.40 -5.56
CA LEU A 84 -5.34 -11.13 -4.42
C LEU A 84 -5.24 -9.63 -4.14
N ALA A 85 -5.11 -8.78 -5.16
CA ALA A 85 -5.07 -7.32 -5.02
C ALA A 85 -6.33 -6.77 -4.33
N ALA A 86 -7.52 -7.19 -4.79
CA ALA A 86 -8.79 -6.79 -4.19
C ALA A 86 -8.91 -7.22 -2.71
N MET A 87 -8.49 -8.45 -2.39
CA MET A 87 -8.47 -8.94 -1.00
C MET A 87 -7.45 -8.18 -0.14
N ASN A 88 -6.27 -7.88 -0.67
CA ASN A 88 -5.23 -7.14 0.03
C ASN A 88 -5.70 -5.71 0.36
N GLY A 89 -6.38 -5.03 -0.57
CA GLY A 89 -6.98 -3.71 -0.32
C GLY A 89 -8.00 -3.75 0.83
N SER A 90 -8.87 -4.76 0.83
CA SER A 90 -9.84 -4.96 1.92
C SER A 90 -9.16 -5.24 3.26
N LEU A 91 -8.16 -6.13 3.29
CA LEU A 91 -7.40 -6.47 4.49
C LEU A 91 -6.66 -5.25 5.06
N PHE A 92 -6.07 -4.46 4.18
CA PHE A 92 -5.40 -3.21 4.55
C PHE A 92 -6.39 -2.20 5.15
N GLY A 93 -7.58 -2.04 4.54
CA GLY A 93 -8.61 -1.14 5.05
C GLY A 93 -9.05 -1.49 6.47
N VAL A 94 -9.29 -2.78 6.75
CA VAL A 94 -9.62 -3.26 8.10
C VAL A 94 -8.47 -3.01 9.07
N ALA A 95 -7.24 -3.38 8.71
CA ALA A 95 -6.08 -3.21 9.57
C ALA A 95 -5.77 -1.73 9.86
N ARG A 96 -5.98 -0.84 8.88
CA ARG A 96 -5.85 0.62 9.07
C ARG A 96 -6.87 1.12 10.09
N ALA A 97 -8.14 0.74 9.95
CA ALA A 97 -9.19 1.14 10.88
C ALA A 97 -8.91 0.64 12.31
N GLU A 98 -8.44 -0.60 12.45
CA GLU A 98 -8.03 -1.13 13.75
C GLU A 98 -6.84 -0.35 14.32
N ALA A 99 -5.83 -0.05 13.50
CA ALA A 99 -4.66 0.72 13.92
C ALA A 99 -5.06 2.12 14.39
N GLU A 100 -5.97 2.80 13.70
CA GLU A 100 -6.48 4.12 14.08
C GLU A 100 -7.15 4.10 15.47
N ILE A 101 -7.97 3.08 15.74
CA ILE A 101 -8.61 2.87 17.05
C ILE A 101 -7.57 2.63 18.13
N ILE A 102 -6.60 1.74 17.89
CA ILE A 102 -5.55 1.38 18.86
C ILE A 102 -4.64 2.58 19.14
N SER A 103 -4.31 3.36 18.12
CA SER A 103 -3.48 4.56 18.22
C SER A 103 -4.24 5.78 18.75
N GLY A 104 -5.49 5.64 19.19
CA GLY A 104 -6.27 6.74 19.78
C GLY A 104 -6.45 7.93 18.84
N GLY A 105 -6.56 7.69 17.54
CA GLY A 105 -6.73 8.74 16.52
C GLY A 105 -5.44 9.47 16.11
N THR A 106 -4.28 9.10 16.67
CA THR A 106 -3.00 9.49 16.03
C THR A 106 -2.74 8.57 14.85
N GLU A 107 -2.62 9.13 13.64
CA GLU A 107 -2.28 8.34 12.46
C GLU A 107 -0.92 7.64 12.67
N PRO A 108 -0.83 6.33 12.41
CA PRO A 108 0.45 5.62 12.41
C PRO A 108 1.41 6.30 11.43
N SER A 109 2.48 6.89 11.96
CA SER A 109 3.53 7.45 11.12
C SER A 109 4.27 6.31 10.41
N LEU A 110 4.09 6.26 9.08
CA LEU A 110 4.90 5.52 8.11
C LEU A 110 4.75 3.98 8.11
N SER A 111 4.23 3.48 6.99
CA SER A 111 4.26 2.08 6.53
C SER A 111 3.67 1.07 7.51
N ALA A 112 2.35 0.92 7.44
CA ALA A 112 1.66 -0.17 8.12
C ALA A 112 2.02 -1.52 7.48
N VAL A 113 2.27 -2.51 8.35
CA VAL A 113 2.54 -3.89 7.99
C VAL A 113 1.42 -4.76 8.53
N VAL A 114 0.70 -5.45 7.66
CA VAL A 114 -0.24 -6.50 8.04
C VAL A 114 0.42 -7.84 7.78
N SER A 115 0.30 -8.76 8.73
CA SER A 115 0.89 -10.10 8.60
C SER A 115 -0.16 -11.17 8.83
N VAL A 116 -0.14 -12.21 8.00
CA VAL A 116 -1.03 -13.37 8.11
C VAL A 116 -0.17 -14.63 8.13
N SER A 117 -0.42 -15.50 9.10
CA SER A 117 0.30 -16.77 9.26
C SER A 117 -0.70 -17.93 9.28
N ILE A 118 -0.62 -18.83 8.31
CA ILE A 118 -1.49 -20.02 8.21
C ILE A 118 -0.61 -21.24 7.99
N GLY A 119 -0.47 -22.08 9.03
CA GLY A 119 0.43 -23.23 8.98
C GLY A 119 1.88 -22.81 8.70
N GLN A 120 2.44 -23.31 7.60
CA GLN A 120 3.79 -22.95 7.13
C GLN A 120 3.80 -21.72 6.20
N SER A 121 2.62 -21.21 5.82
CA SER A 121 2.49 -20.05 4.92
C SER A 121 2.51 -18.76 5.72
N GLN A 122 3.30 -17.80 5.22
CA GLN A 122 3.46 -16.47 5.77
C GLN A 122 3.11 -15.46 4.68
N LEU A 123 2.39 -14.41 5.04
CA LEU A 123 2.11 -13.27 4.18
C LEU A 123 2.46 -11.98 4.94
N SER A 124 3.16 -11.08 4.27
CA SER A 124 3.39 -9.72 4.72
C SER A 124 2.85 -8.74 3.68
N LEU A 125 1.93 -7.90 4.11
CA LEU A 125 1.34 -6.83 3.33
C LEU A 125 1.89 -5.50 3.85
N LEU A 126 2.66 -4.83 3.02
CA LEU A 126 3.25 -3.52 3.30
C LEU A 126 2.49 -2.44 2.57
N SER A 127 2.32 -1.31 3.24
CA SER A 127 1.81 -0.10 2.61
C SER A 127 2.89 0.98 2.50
N PHE A 128 2.85 1.73 1.41
CA PHE A 128 3.71 2.90 1.21
C PHE A 128 3.04 3.92 0.29
N LEU A 129 3.36 5.19 0.51
CA LEU A 129 2.90 6.29 -0.33
C LEU A 129 3.89 6.54 -1.45
N LEU A 130 3.40 6.70 -2.66
CA LEU A 130 4.20 7.08 -3.81
C LEU A 130 3.42 8.00 -4.72
N ALA A 131 3.76 9.29 -4.73
CA ALA A 131 3.25 10.21 -5.75
C ALA A 131 3.77 9.79 -7.14
N PRO A 132 2.95 9.85 -8.20
CA PRO A 132 1.54 10.29 -8.26
C PRO A 132 0.48 9.18 -8.01
N TYR A 133 0.89 7.97 -7.65
CA TYR A 133 0.03 6.78 -7.54
C TYR A 133 -0.78 6.68 -6.23
N GLY A 134 -0.46 7.49 -5.22
CA GLY A 134 -1.12 7.47 -3.91
C GLY A 134 -0.62 6.33 -3.03
N GLN A 135 -1.51 5.74 -2.24
CA GLN A 135 -1.22 4.59 -1.37
C GLN A 135 -1.13 3.29 -2.16
N LEU A 136 0.04 2.67 -2.14
CA LEU A 136 0.31 1.37 -2.74
C LEU A 136 0.48 0.29 -1.68
N LEU A 137 0.16 -0.94 -2.07
CA LEU A 137 0.25 -2.14 -1.27
C LEU A 137 1.14 -3.17 -1.96
N LEU A 138 2.13 -3.68 -1.24
CA LEU A 138 2.94 -4.82 -1.64
C LEU A 138 2.66 -6.00 -0.71
N SER A 139 2.04 -7.05 -1.25
CA SER A 139 1.87 -8.33 -0.59
C SER A 139 2.98 -9.28 -1.01
N VAL A 140 3.66 -9.89 -0.06
CA VAL A 140 4.67 -10.93 -0.28
C VAL A 140 4.29 -12.13 0.56
N SER A 141 4.17 -13.30 -0.08
CA SER A 141 3.90 -14.55 0.60
C SER A 141 5.01 -15.56 0.36
N ALA A 142 5.29 -16.39 1.36
CA ALA A 142 6.28 -17.45 1.29
C ALA A 142 5.88 -18.63 2.18
N SER A 143 6.43 -19.80 1.92
CA SER A 143 6.17 -21.01 2.69
C SER A 143 7.45 -21.63 3.25
N GLY A 144 7.39 -22.14 4.48
CA GLY A 144 8.52 -22.83 5.12
C GLY A 144 9.61 -21.89 5.66
N VAL A 145 9.30 -20.59 5.79
CA VAL A 145 10.20 -19.56 6.32
C VAL A 145 9.56 -18.79 7.46
N GLN A 146 10.39 -18.12 8.25
CA GLN A 146 9.91 -17.29 9.36
C GLN A 146 9.28 -15.99 8.82
N LEU A 147 8.22 -15.51 9.50
CA LEU A 147 7.56 -14.25 9.15
C LEU A 147 8.53 -13.06 9.06
N GLY A 148 9.52 -13.01 9.96
CA GLY A 148 10.55 -11.96 9.94
C GLY A 148 11.32 -11.90 8.62
N THR A 149 11.63 -13.07 8.02
CA THR A 149 12.28 -13.14 6.70
C THR A 149 11.38 -12.55 5.62
N VAL A 150 10.09 -12.89 5.62
CA VAL A 150 9.12 -12.36 4.65
C VAL A 150 9.00 -10.84 4.76
N ILE A 151 8.92 -10.30 5.98
CA ILE A 151 8.86 -8.85 6.21
C ILE A 151 10.12 -8.15 5.68
N VAL A 152 11.31 -8.72 5.92
CA VAL A 152 12.57 -8.15 5.41
C VAL A 152 12.62 -8.14 3.89
N GLN A 153 12.24 -9.25 3.25
CA GLN A 153 12.20 -9.34 1.79
C GLN A 153 11.16 -8.39 1.19
N ALA A 154 9.96 -8.30 1.80
CA ALA A 154 8.93 -7.37 1.40
C ALA A 154 9.39 -5.91 1.51
N ARG A 155 10.04 -5.53 2.62
CA ARG A 155 10.56 -4.16 2.79
C ARG A 155 11.63 -3.83 1.77
N SER A 156 12.55 -4.77 1.54
CA SER A 156 13.58 -4.63 0.51
C SER A 156 12.97 -4.43 -0.87
N ALA A 157 11.97 -5.23 -1.25
CA ALA A 157 11.27 -5.10 -2.53
C ALA A 157 10.48 -3.79 -2.64
N ALA A 158 9.84 -3.34 -1.55
CA ALA A 158 9.14 -2.05 -1.51
C ALA A 158 10.09 -0.88 -1.79
N TYR A 159 11.29 -0.86 -1.20
CA TYR A 159 12.29 0.17 -1.50
C TYR A 159 12.75 0.16 -2.96
N GLU A 160 12.93 -1.03 -3.54
CA GLU A 160 13.27 -1.15 -4.96
C GLU A 160 12.15 -0.65 -5.86
N LEU A 161 10.89 -0.91 -5.50
CA LEU A 161 9.70 -0.44 -6.21
C LEU A 161 9.54 1.08 -6.11
N ILE A 162 9.67 1.66 -4.91
CA ILE A 162 9.64 3.13 -4.71
C ILE A 162 10.68 3.80 -5.60
N THR A 163 11.90 3.26 -5.64
CA THR A 163 12.98 3.79 -6.48
C THR A 163 12.66 3.65 -7.97
N ALA A 164 12.15 2.50 -8.41
CA ALA A 164 11.85 2.23 -9.81
C ALA A 164 10.70 3.10 -10.33
N LEU A 165 9.61 3.16 -9.56
CA LEU A 165 8.37 3.82 -9.93
C LEU A 165 8.46 5.34 -9.73
N GLY A 166 9.24 5.80 -8.75
CA GLY A 166 9.55 7.22 -8.58
C GLY A 166 10.35 7.80 -9.76
N LEU A 167 11.19 6.99 -10.41
CA LEU A 167 11.87 7.39 -11.65
C LEU A 167 10.97 7.31 -12.89
N ALA A 168 9.98 6.40 -12.89
CA ALA A 168 9.04 6.23 -14.00
C ALA A 168 7.89 7.26 -14.00
N GLY A 169 7.61 7.91 -12.86
CA GLY A 169 6.50 8.86 -12.67
C GLY A 169 6.84 10.33 -12.90
N ALA A 170 8.05 10.68 -13.33
CA ALA A 170 8.39 12.08 -13.63
C ALA A 170 7.76 12.50 -14.97
N PRO A 171 6.81 13.45 -15.01
CA PRO A 171 6.37 14.02 -16.27
C PRO A 171 7.56 14.73 -16.94
N ALA A 172 7.75 14.45 -18.23
CA ALA A 172 8.70 15.19 -19.08
C ALA A 172 8.23 16.62 -19.33
#